data_AF-A0A6C0FQG7-F1
#
_entry.id   AF-A0A6C0FQG7-F1
#
_cell.length_a   1.000
_cell.length_b   1.000
_cell.length_c   1.000
_cell.angle_alpha   90.00
_cell.angle_beta   90.00
_cell.angle_gamma   90.00
#
_symmetry.space_group_name_H-M   'P 1'
#
loop_
_entity.id
_entity.type
_entity.pdbx_description
1 polymer ?
#
loop_
_entity_poly.entity_id
_entity_poly.type
_entity_poly.pdbx_seq_one_letter_code
_entity_poly.pdbx_strand_id
1 'polypeptide(L)'
;MKPATYWTAASVGVIVVLAAFLAVSIRARNDSDESVRFLRQNADNALSYQLSIVASSFGKDLAEDEEGYHQCIAALSAAAAISPLTTYEAQNDLIDGVLYGFVGMLNNPSNKETVLRHAPELRTIFLKLHVNPADAAATQRLSELSSTLRS
;
A
#
# COMPACT_ATOMS: atom_id res chain seq x y z
N MET A 1 10.83 49.14 -48.31
CA MET A 1 10.09 48.94 -47.04
C MET A 1 9.36 47.59 -47.06
N LYS A 2 9.94 46.55 -46.46
CA LYS A 2 9.24 45.30 -46.07
C LYS A 2 9.77 44.74 -44.73
N PRO A 3 9.80 45.53 -43.63
CA PRO A 3 10.21 44.97 -42.34
C PRO A 3 9.06 44.23 -41.62
N ALA A 4 7.80 44.59 -41.84
CA ALA A 4 6.69 44.14 -40.97
C ALA A 4 6.35 42.64 -41.04
N THR A 5 6.58 41.97 -42.18
CA THR A 5 6.22 40.55 -42.38
C THR A 5 7.17 39.54 -41.75
N TYR A 6 8.44 39.91 -41.51
CA TYR A 6 9.40 39.01 -40.90
C TYR A 6 9.20 38.87 -39.38
N TRP A 7 8.81 39.96 -38.71
CA TRP A 7 8.54 39.96 -37.27
C TRP A 7 7.29 39.15 -36.92
N THR A 8 6.24 39.23 -37.74
CA THR A 8 5.03 38.42 -37.57
C THR A 8 5.30 36.95 -37.86
N ALA A 9 6.06 36.62 -38.91
CA ALA A 9 6.43 35.24 -39.21
C ALA A 9 7.33 34.61 -38.13
N ALA A 10 8.32 35.35 -37.61
CA ALA A 10 9.17 34.90 -36.52
C ALA A 10 8.38 34.68 -35.22
N SER A 11 7.44 35.58 -34.90
CA SER A 11 6.58 35.45 -33.71
C SER A 11 5.64 34.24 -33.80
N VAL A 12 5.07 34.00 -34.98
CA VAL A 12 4.23 32.81 -35.24
C VAL A 12 5.04 31.52 -35.11
N GLY A 13 6.28 31.51 -35.62
CA GLY A 13 7.18 30.35 -35.48
C GLY A 13 7.47 30.00 -34.02
N VAL A 14 7.76 31.00 -33.17
CA VAL A 14 8.00 30.79 -31.73
C VAL A 14 6.76 30.23 -31.02
N ILE A 15 5.57 30.75 -31.34
CA ILE A 15 4.31 30.27 -30.75
C ILE A 15 4.06 28.79 -31.09
N VAL A 16 4.31 28.38 -32.34
CA VAL A 16 4.14 26.98 -32.77
C VAL A 16 5.10 26.04 -32.04
N VAL A 17 6.36 26.44 -31.85
CA VAL A 17 7.35 25.64 -31.11
C VAL A 17 6.96 25.49 -29.64
N LEU A 18 6.51 26.56 -29.00
CA LEU A 18 6.04 26.52 -27.60
C LEU A 18 4.80 25.65 -27.45
N ALA A 19 3.84 25.72 -28.39
CA ALA A 19 2.65 24.88 -28.37
C ALA A 19 3.00 23.39 -28.54
N ALA A 20 3.93 23.06 -29.44
CA ALA A 20 4.42 21.70 -29.61
C ALA A 20 5.14 21.17 -28.36
N PHE A 21 6.00 21.99 -27.74
CA PHE A 21 6.66 21.64 -26.49
C PHE A 21 5.65 21.41 -25.36
N LEU A 22 4.64 22.28 -25.24
CA LEU A 22 3.58 22.14 -24.25
C LEU A 22 2.79 20.83 -24.47
N ALA A 23 2.40 20.54 -25.71
CA ALA A 23 1.67 19.31 -26.05
C ALA A 23 2.47 18.04 -25.70
N VAL A 24 3.78 18.03 -25.99
CA VAL A 24 4.67 16.91 -25.61
C VAL A 24 4.78 16.79 -24.09
N SER A 25 4.93 17.92 -23.39
CA SER A 25 5.04 17.93 -21.92
C SER A 25 3.75 17.47 -21.21
N ILE A 26 2.58 17.84 -21.74
CA ILE A 26 1.27 17.41 -21.22
C ILE A 26 1.08 15.92 -21.46
N ARG A 27 1.42 15.41 -22.66
CA ARG A 27 1.32 13.98 -22.96
C ARG A 27 2.23 13.14 -22.06
N ALA A 28 3.49 13.56 -21.90
CA ALA A 28 4.45 12.88 -21.03
C ALA A 28 3.99 12.86 -19.56
N ARG A 29 3.37 13.94 -19.07
CA ARG A 29 2.75 13.98 -17.74
C ARG A 29 1.55 13.05 -17.62
N ASN A 30 0.64 13.06 -18.59
CA ASN A 30 -0.53 12.18 -18.58
C ASN A 30 -0.13 10.70 -18.58
N ASP A 31 0.83 10.29 -19.42
CA ASP A 31 1.31 8.91 -19.49
C ASP A 31 1.98 8.51 -18.15
N SER A 32 2.72 9.43 -17.53
CA SER A 32 3.31 9.24 -16.21
C SER A 32 2.26 9.12 -15.11
N ASP A 33 1.27 10.01 -15.08
CA ASP A 33 0.20 10.03 -14.08
C ASP A 33 -0.68 8.77 -14.19
N GLU A 34 -0.96 8.32 -15.41
CA GLU A 34 -1.67 7.06 -15.66
C GLU A 34 -0.86 5.86 -15.17
N SER A 35 0.44 5.83 -15.45
CA SER A 35 1.34 4.76 -14.98
C SER A 35 1.44 4.74 -13.45
N VAL A 36 1.58 5.90 -12.81
CA VAL A 36 1.60 6.03 -11.35
C VAL A 36 0.27 5.59 -10.74
N ARG A 37 -0.86 5.99 -11.33
CA ARG A 37 -2.18 5.55 -10.88
C ARG A 37 -2.34 4.03 -10.99
N PHE A 38 -1.90 3.44 -12.10
CA PHE A 38 -1.93 1.99 -12.30
C PHE A 38 -1.06 1.25 -11.28
N LEU A 39 0.16 1.74 -11.02
CA LEU A 39 1.04 1.16 -10.00
C LEU A 39 0.42 1.24 -8.61
N ARG A 40 -0.15 2.39 -8.24
CA ARG A 40 -0.86 2.57 -6.96
C ARG A 40 -2.06 1.63 -6.84
N GLN A 41 -2.87 1.51 -7.89
CA GLN A 41 -4.01 0.59 -7.89
C GLN A 41 -3.57 -0.88 -7.74
N ASN A 42 -2.44 -1.27 -8.35
CA ASN A 42 -1.88 -2.60 -8.15
C ASN A 42 -1.35 -2.79 -6.74
N ALA A 43 -0.71 -1.78 -6.14
CA ALA A 43 -0.28 -1.81 -4.75
C ALA A 43 -1.48 -1.94 -3.80
N ASP A 44 -2.56 -1.20 -4.04
CA ASP A 44 -3.81 -1.26 -3.27
C ASP A 44 -4.42 -2.66 -3.33
N ASN A 45 -4.57 -3.21 -4.54
CA ASN A 45 -5.07 -4.57 -4.75
C ASN A 45 -4.18 -5.62 -4.07
N ALA A 46 -2.86 -5.46 -4.18
CA ALA A 46 -1.90 -6.37 -3.57
C ALA A 46 -1.98 -6.30 -2.03
N LEU A 47 -2.06 -5.10 -1.44
CA LEU A 47 -2.24 -4.94 0.00
C LEU A 47 -3.52 -5.63 0.48
N SER A 48 -4.66 -5.34 -0.15
CA SER A 48 -5.93 -5.99 0.20
C SER A 48 -5.85 -7.51 0.06
N TYR A 49 -5.19 -8.03 -0.98
CA TYR A 49 -5.01 -9.47 -1.16
C TYR A 49 -4.14 -10.08 -0.06
N GLN A 50 -2.99 -9.48 0.28
CA GLN A 50 -2.12 -9.98 1.34
C GLN A 50 -2.83 -9.96 2.70
N LEU A 51 -3.58 -8.90 3.02
CA LEU A 51 -4.39 -8.82 4.24
C LEU A 51 -5.47 -9.92 4.28
N SER A 52 -6.03 -10.31 3.13
CA SER A 52 -6.98 -11.43 3.05
C SER A 52 -6.32 -12.77 3.38
N ILE A 53 -5.08 -12.98 2.94
CA ILE A 53 -4.31 -14.20 3.26
C ILE A 53 -4.03 -14.23 4.75
N VAL A 54 -3.53 -13.14 5.33
CA VAL A 54 -3.27 -13.04 6.77
C VAL A 54 -4.54 -13.33 7.57
N ALA A 55 -5.68 -12.75 7.19
CA ALA A 55 -6.97 -13.02 7.82
C ALA A 55 -7.39 -14.51 7.72
N SER A 56 -7.13 -15.14 6.58
CA SER A 56 -7.40 -16.56 6.36
C SER A 56 -6.53 -17.44 7.26
N SER A 57 -5.23 -17.13 7.36
CA SER A 57 -4.30 -17.89 8.19
C SER A 57 -4.77 -17.93 9.65
N PHE A 58 -5.18 -16.80 10.22
CA PHE A 58 -5.74 -16.74 11.59
C PHE A 58 -7.08 -17.48 11.78
N GLY A 59 -7.72 -17.97 10.71
CA GLY A 59 -9.00 -18.67 10.78
C GLY A 59 -8.93 -20.19 10.83
N LYS A 60 -7.92 -20.81 10.21
CA LYS A 60 -7.79 -22.27 10.11
C LYS A 60 -6.33 -22.74 10.18
N ASP A 61 -5.44 -22.06 9.45
CA ASP A 61 -4.16 -22.68 9.09
C ASP A 61 -3.03 -22.38 10.09
N LEU A 62 -3.17 -21.35 10.95
CA LEU A 62 -2.05 -20.87 11.77
C LEU A 62 -1.62 -21.85 12.88
N ALA A 63 -2.53 -22.71 13.34
CA ALA A 63 -2.29 -23.65 14.45
C ALA A 63 -2.04 -25.09 13.97
N GLU A 64 -2.32 -25.39 12.70
CA GLU A 64 -2.34 -26.77 12.18
C GLU A 64 -0.95 -27.23 11.73
N ASP A 65 -0.11 -26.35 11.17
CA ASP A 65 1.27 -26.66 10.80
C ASP A 65 2.22 -25.44 10.81
N GLU A 66 3.53 -25.70 10.72
CA GLU A 66 4.55 -24.63 10.60
C GLU A 66 4.47 -23.90 9.25
N GLU A 67 4.00 -24.57 8.20
CA GLU A 67 3.91 -24.01 6.86
C GLU A 67 2.91 -22.85 6.81
N GLY A 68 1.70 -23.04 7.34
CA GLY A 68 0.66 -22.02 7.47
C GLY A 68 1.10 -20.85 8.35
N TYR A 69 1.91 -21.11 9.37
CA TYR A 69 2.54 -20.06 10.17
C TYR A 69 3.51 -19.21 9.35
N HIS A 70 4.39 -19.84 8.58
CA HIS A 70 5.33 -19.15 7.70
C HIS A 70 4.64 -18.42 6.55
N GLN A 71 3.57 -18.99 5.98
CA GLN A 71 2.75 -18.32 4.97
C GLN A 71 2.09 -17.06 5.53
N CYS A 72 1.59 -17.10 6.76
CA CYS A 72 1.05 -15.92 7.44
C CYS A 72 2.11 -14.81 7.60
N ILE A 73 3.30 -15.18 8.08
CA ILE A 73 4.42 -14.24 8.21
C ILE A 73 4.80 -13.65 6.84
N ALA A 74 4.89 -14.48 5.80
CA ALA A 74 5.24 -14.03 4.46
C ALA A 74 4.20 -13.05 3.90
N ALA A 75 2.91 -13.38 4.01
CA ALA A 75 1.84 -12.51 3.57
C ALA A 75 1.81 -11.18 4.32
N LEU A 76 2.01 -11.22 5.65
CA LEU A 76 2.08 -10.02 6.47
C LEU A 76 3.32 -9.18 6.13
N SER A 77 4.46 -9.81 5.87
CA SER A 77 5.69 -9.12 5.45
C SER A 77 5.51 -8.44 4.09
N ALA A 78 4.82 -9.09 3.16
CA ALA A 78 4.45 -8.51 1.88
C ALA A 78 3.48 -7.33 2.04
N ALA A 79 2.48 -7.45 2.92
CA ALA A 79 1.55 -6.36 3.25
C ALA A 79 2.30 -5.14 3.82
N ALA A 80 3.20 -5.37 4.78
CA ALA A 80 4.02 -4.31 5.37
C ALA A 80 4.90 -3.62 4.31
N ALA A 81 5.57 -4.39 3.45
CA ALA A 81 6.45 -3.83 2.42
C ALA A 81 5.71 -3.02 1.35
N ILE A 82 4.46 -3.38 1.03
CA ILE A 82 3.66 -2.72 -0.01
C ILE A 82 2.89 -1.52 0.55
N SER A 83 2.50 -1.54 1.84
CA SER A 83 1.65 -0.52 2.44
C SER A 83 2.08 0.94 2.20
N PRO A 84 3.37 1.33 2.25
CA PRO A 84 3.78 2.72 1.99
C PRO A 84 3.58 3.17 0.53
N LEU A 85 3.39 2.23 -0.39
CA LEU A 85 3.20 2.48 -1.82
C LEU A 85 1.73 2.64 -2.21
N THR A 86 0.81 2.41 -1.26
CA THR A 86 -0.63 2.40 -1.48
C THR A 86 -1.25 3.79 -1.40
N THR A 87 -2.46 3.93 -1.91
CA THR A 87 -3.27 5.14 -1.71
C THR A 87 -3.82 5.27 -0.29
N TYR A 88 -3.79 4.18 0.49
CA TYR A 88 -4.30 4.13 1.85
C TYR A 88 -3.38 4.78 2.88
N GLU A 89 -2.07 4.83 2.60
CA GLU A 89 -1.07 5.43 3.49
C GLU A 89 -1.45 6.86 3.91
N ALA A 90 -1.89 7.68 2.95
CA ALA A 90 -2.31 9.06 3.22
C ALA A 90 -3.52 9.17 4.15
N GLN A 91 -4.31 8.10 4.32
CA GLN A 91 -5.51 8.04 5.14
C GLN A 91 -5.28 7.26 6.45
N ASN A 92 -4.24 6.43 6.49
CA ASN A 92 -3.92 5.53 7.58
C ASN A 92 -2.40 5.35 7.70
N ASP A 93 -1.72 6.45 8.05
CA ASP A 93 -0.27 6.61 8.18
C ASP A 93 0.41 5.69 9.22
N LEU A 94 -0.37 4.88 9.94
CA LEU A 94 0.13 3.94 10.95
C LEU A 94 0.20 2.51 10.42
N ILE A 95 -0.44 2.21 9.29
CA ILE A 95 -0.64 0.83 8.86
C ILE A 95 0.69 0.14 8.58
N ASP A 96 1.65 0.82 7.95
CA ASP A 96 2.94 0.27 7.60
C ASP A 96 3.76 -0.12 8.84
N GLY A 97 3.87 0.77 9.82
CA GLY A 97 4.61 0.58 11.05
C GLY A 97 3.96 -0.47 11.95
N VAL A 98 2.62 -0.51 12.00
CA VAL A 98 1.89 -1.53 12.75
C VAL A 98 2.06 -2.91 12.10
N LEU A 99 1.92 -3.03 10.78
CA LEU A 99 2.15 -4.29 10.07
C LEU A 99 3.58 -4.78 10.27
N TYR A 100 4.58 -3.90 10.12
CA TYR A 100 5.99 -4.24 10.33
C TYR A 100 6.27 -4.66 11.78
N GLY A 101 5.68 -3.96 12.75
CA GLY A 101 5.74 -4.31 14.16
C GLY A 101 5.12 -5.68 14.46
N PHE A 102 4.07 -6.06 13.72
CA PHE A 102 3.40 -7.35 13.85
C PHE A 102 4.21 -8.49 13.23
N VAL A 103 4.89 -8.25 12.11
CA VAL A 103 5.88 -9.19 11.52
C VAL A 103 6.96 -9.54 12.54
N GLY A 104 7.51 -8.53 13.22
CA GLY A 104 8.51 -8.75 14.27
C GLY A 104 8.02 -9.63 15.42
N MET A 105 6.73 -9.56 15.75
CA MET A 105 6.14 -10.40 16.79
C MET A 105 5.91 -11.83 16.34
N LEU A 106 5.39 -12.05 15.13
CA LEU A 106 5.20 -13.40 14.59
C LEU A 106 6.53 -14.12 14.38
N ASN A 107 7.59 -13.39 14.05
CA ASN A 107 8.93 -13.96 13.94
C ASN A 107 9.58 -14.31 15.29
N ASN A 108 9.00 -13.91 16.42
CA ASN A 108 9.50 -14.29 17.74
C ASN A 108 8.77 -15.56 18.24
N PRO A 109 9.47 -16.71 18.37
CA PRO A 109 8.85 -17.96 18.81
C PRO A 109 8.20 -17.88 20.19
N SER A 110 8.70 -17.03 21.09
CA SER A 110 8.12 -16.87 22.44
C SER A 110 6.70 -16.32 22.40
N ASN A 111 6.33 -15.62 21.34
CA ASN A 111 5.02 -14.98 21.21
C ASN A 111 4.00 -15.89 20.52
N LYS A 112 4.42 -17.03 19.96
CA LYS A 112 3.57 -17.90 19.12
C LYS A 112 2.30 -18.33 19.85
N GLU A 113 2.41 -18.87 21.07
CA GLU A 113 1.26 -19.33 21.85
C GLU A 113 0.30 -18.17 22.19
N THR A 114 0.85 -17.02 22.57
CA THR A 114 0.09 -15.81 22.87
C THR A 114 -0.66 -15.29 21.63
N VAL A 115 0.00 -15.24 20.48
CA VAL A 115 -0.64 -14.89 19.19
C VAL A 115 -1.77 -15.86 18.85
N LEU A 116 -1.55 -17.17 19.01
CA LEU A 116 -2.56 -18.19 18.72
C LEU A 116 -3.80 -18.06 19.60
N ARG A 117 -3.64 -17.69 20.88
CA ARG A 117 -4.78 -17.41 21.78
C ARG A 117 -5.65 -16.24 21.31
N HIS A 118 -5.05 -15.27 20.62
CA HIS A 118 -5.75 -14.10 20.08
C HIS A 118 -6.12 -14.23 18.59
N ALA A 119 -5.93 -15.41 17.97
CA ALA A 119 -6.20 -15.62 16.55
C ALA A 119 -7.61 -15.20 16.09
N PRO A 120 -8.71 -15.48 16.83
CA PRO A 120 -10.05 -15.02 16.42
C PRO A 120 -10.21 -13.50 16.36
N GLU A 121 -9.58 -12.78 17.30
CA GLU A 121 -9.59 -11.32 17.32
C GLU A 121 -8.73 -10.75 16.19
N LEU A 122 -7.53 -11.29 16.01
CA LEU A 122 -6.62 -10.92 14.92
C LEU A 122 -7.27 -11.12 13.56
N ARG A 123 -7.92 -12.27 13.33
CA ARG A 123 -8.70 -12.53 12.13
C ARG A 123 -9.73 -11.44 11.87
N THR A 124 -10.47 -11.03 12.90
CA THR A 124 -11.51 -10.01 12.77
C THR A 124 -10.91 -8.66 12.37
N ILE A 125 -9.77 -8.29 12.94
CA ILE A 125 -9.06 -7.06 12.60
C ILE A 125 -8.55 -7.11 11.16
N PHE A 126 -7.87 -8.19 10.75
CA PHE A 126 -7.36 -8.34 9.39
C PHE A 126 -8.46 -8.45 8.34
N LEU A 127 -9.63 -9.02 8.65
CA LEU A 127 -10.81 -8.97 7.77
C LEU A 127 -11.31 -7.55 7.54
N LYS A 128 -11.34 -6.71 8.59
CA LYS A 128 -11.70 -5.29 8.45
C LYS A 128 -10.69 -4.54 7.59
N LEU A 129 -9.40 -4.73 7.85
CA LEU A 129 -8.32 -4.11 7.08
C LEU A 129 -8.30 -4.60 5.64
N HIS A 130 -8.63 -5.86 5.37
CA HIS A 130 -8.78 -6.37 4.01
C HIS A 130 -9.88 -5.62 3.23
N VAL A 131 -11.05 -5.43 3.85
CA VAL A 131 -12.19 -4.73 3.24
C VAL A 131 -11.91 -3.23 3.10
N ASN A 132 -11.27 -2.63 4.10
CA ASN A 132 -10.93 -1.22 4.12
C ASN A 132 -9.55 -1.00 4.78
N PRO A 133 -8.46 -0.98 3.99
CA PRO A 133 -7.13 -0.72 4.54
C PRO A 133 -6.95 0.70 5.11
N ALA A 134 -7.84 1.63 4.78
CA ALA A 134 -7.87 2.98 5.39
C ALA A 134 -8.54 3.01 6.78
N ASP A 135 -8.99 1.88 7.33
CA ASP A 135 -9.61 1.83 8.66
C ASP A 135 -8.55 2.05 9.76
N ALA A 136 -8.36 3.32 10.14
CA ALA A 136 -7.46 3.73 11.20
C ALA A 136 -7.85 3.13 12.58
N ALA A 137 -9.14 2.88 12.83
CA ALA A 137 -9.57 2.28 14.09
C ALA A 137 -9.19 0.79 14.18
N ALA A 138 -9.30 0.05 13.07
CA ALA A 138 -8.81 -1.33 12.99
C ALA A 138 -7.29 -1.39 13.16
N THR A 139 -6.56 -0.43 12.57
CA THR A 139 -5.09 -0.32 12.68
C THR A 139 -4.65 0.02 14.09
N GLN A 140 -5.33 0.96 14.74
CA GLN A 140 -5.09 1.31 16.13
C GLN A 140 -5.33 0.11 17.06
N ARG A 141 -6.42 -0.63 16.83
CA ARG A 141 -6.71 -1.85 17.59
C ARG A 141 -5.66 -2.95 17.39
N LEU A 142 -5.14 -3.10 16.17
CA LEU A 142 -4.01 -4.01 15.92
C LEU A 142 -2.77 -3.59 16.70
N SER A 143 -2.47 -2.29 16.74
CA SER A 143 -1.34 -1.72 17.50
C SER A 143 -1.47 -1.97 19.00
N GLU A 144 -2.65 -1.73 19.58
CA GLU A 144 -2.95 -1.98 20.99
C GLU A 144 -2.84 -3.46 21.35
N LEU A 145 -3.36 -4.33 20.50
CA LEU A 145 -3.21 -5.76 20.70
C LEU A 145 -1.73 -6.16 20.62
N SER A 146 -0.99 -5.61 19.66
CA SER A 146 0.45 -5.86 19.49
C SER A 146 1.28 -5.51 20.73
N SER A 147 1.00 -4.37 21.38
CA SER A 147 1.71 -3.99 22.59
C SER A 147 1.41 -4.93 23.76
N THR A 148 0.19 -5.47 23.81
CA THR A 148 -0.26 -6.44 24.82
C THR A 148 0.34 -7.84 24.61
N LEU A 149 0.61 -8.22 23.35
CA LEU A 149 1.17 -9.54 23.01
C LEU A 149 2.70 -9.65 23.19
N ARG A 150 3.39 -8.53 23.48
CA ARG A 150 4.86 -8.48 23.70
C ARG A 150 5.29 -8.67 25.15
N SER A 151 4.34 -8.86 26.08
CA SER A 151 4.61 -9.15 27.50
C SER A 151 4.80 -10.64 27.75
#